data_AF-A0A6C0BA02-F1
#
_entry.id   AF-A0A6C0BA02-F1
#
_cell.length_a   1.000
_cell.length_b   1.000
_cell.length_c   1.000
_cell.angle_alpha   90.00
_cell.angle_beta   90.00
_cell.angle_gamma   90.00
#
_symmetry.space_group_name_H-M   'P 1'
#
loop_
_entity.id
_entity.type
_entity.pdbx_description
1 polymer ?
#
loop_
_entity_poly.entity_id
_entity_poly.type
_entity_poly.pdbx_seq_one_letter_code
_entity_poly.pdbx_strand_id
1 'polypeptide(L)'
;MNILEIVTMVVLVIIIAGGVSVPPDIHSLVGSVPGTIIILLIVFYLFSVSPILGVFGMIAGYEVIMNTNTKSSKINPILDELPSQTPFTPTNQFQVTLEETVVNNIVPLVQSVTPTHLNFKYTEDNTYSAANAVNV
;
A
#
# COMPACT_ATOMS: atom_id res chain seq x y z
N MET A 1 -23.82 21.82 26.09
CA MET A 1 -22.82 22.00 25.03
C MET A 1 -22.92 23.45 24.57
N ASN A 2 -21.89 24.24 24.82
CA ASN A 2 -21.86 25.66 24.47
C ASN A 2 -21.61 25.85 22.96
N ILE A 3 -22.01 27.00 22.39
CA ILE A 3 -21.81 27.29 20.96
C ILE A 3 -20.32 27.15 20.56
N LEU A 4 -19.41 27.55 21.46
CA LEU A 4 -17.96 27.49 21.27
C LEU A 4 -17.44 26.04 21.19
N GLU A 5 -17.98 25.13 22.00
CA GLU A 5 -17.63 23.71 21.97
C GLU A 5 -18.05 23.08 20.64
N ILE A 6 -19.24 23.43 20.14
CA ILE A 6 -19.75 22.95 18.86
C ILE A 6 -18.86 23.44 17.71
N VAL A 7 -18.50 24.72 17.68
CA VAL A 7 -17.61 25.29 16.65
C VAL A 7 -16.24 24.60 16.68
N THR A 8 -15.66 24.42 17.87
CA THR A 8 -14.36 23.75 18.03
C THR A 8 -14.42 22.31 17.54
N MET A 9 -15.49 21.58 17.88
CA MET A 9 -15.69 20.20 17.45
C MET A 9 -15.79 20.09 15.92
N VAL A 10 -16.58 20.96 15.28
CA VAL A 10 -16.73 20.97 13.82
C VAL A 10 -15.40 21.27 13.13
N VAL A 11 -14.64 22.25 13.62
CA VAL A 11 -13.30 22.57 13.07
C VAL A 11 -12.37 21.36 13.18
N LEU A 12 -12.39 20.69 14.32
CA LEU A 12 -11.53 19.54 14.59
C LEU A 12 -11.90 18.34 13.69
N VAL A 13 -13.19 18.10 13.48
CA VAL A 13 -13.67 17.10 12.52
C VAL A 13 -13.24 17.42 11.08
N ILE A 14 -13.30 18.70 10.66
CA ILE A 14 -12.84 19.11 9.33
C ILE A 14 -11.34 18.88 9.18
N ILE A 15 -10.54 19.16 10.23
CA ILE A 15 -9.10 18.91 10.22
C ILE A 15 -8.79 17.42 10.07
N ILE A 16 -9.53 16.55 10.79
CA ILE A 16 -9.40 15.09 10.67
C ILE A 16 -9.81 14.63 9.26
N ALA A 17 -11.01 15.02 8.80
CA ALA A 17 -11.56 14.58 7.52
C ALA A 17 -10.78 15.12 6.32
N GLY A 18 -10.18 16.31 6.46
CA GLY A 18 -9.35 16.94 5.43
C GLY A 18 -7.96 16.33 5.29
N GLY A 19 -7.55 15.41 6.19
CA GLY A 19 -6.24 14.77 6.13
C GLY A 19 -5.12 15.80 6.04
N VAL A 20 -5.13 16.79 6.94
CA VAL A 20 -4.24 17.95 6.86
C VAL A 20 -2.78 17.48 6.83
N SER A 21 -2.17 17.61 5.66
CA SER A 21 -0.74 17.43 5.49
C SER A 21 -0.02 18.59 6.17
N VAL A 22 0.64 18.28 7.28
CA VAL A 22 1.51 19.20 8.01
C VAL A 22 2.53 19.82 7.03
N PRO A 23 2.55 21.16 6.87
CA PRO A 23 3.51 21.83 6.00
C PRO A 23 4.96 21.46 6.35
N PRO A 24 5.88 21.40 5.37
CA PRO A 24 7.26 20.94 5.57
C PRO A 24 8.00 21.70 6.69
N ASP A 25 7.71 22.99 6.82
CA ASP A 25 8.38 23.88 7.78
C ASP A 25 8.10 23.50 9.24
N ILE A 26 6.88 23.05 9.54
CA ILE A 26 6.46 22.65 10.89
C ILE A 26 6.61 21.14 11.13
N HIS A 27 6.92 20.38 10.08
CA HIS A 27 7.03 18.94 10.13
C HIS A 27 8.17 18.48 11.04
N SER A 28 9.30 19.19 11.00
CA SER A 28 10.45 18.95 11.88
C SER A 28 10.12 19.21 13.36
N LEU A 29 9.29 20.21 13.64
CA LEU A 29 8.87 20.55 15.00
C LEU A 29 7.88 19.53 15.54
N VAL A 30 6.84 19.20 14.78
CA VAL A 30 5.77 18.27 15.19
C VAL A 30 6.28 16.83 15.33
N GLY A 31 7.18 16.40 14.45
CA GLY A 31 7.80 15.06 14.51
C GLY A 31 8.89 14.91 15.58
N SER A 32 9.29 16.00 16.23
CA SER A 32 10.28 15.94 17.33
C SER A 32 9.62 15.53 18.65
N VAL A 33 10.42 14.94 19.55
CA VAL A 33 10.00 14.61 20.93
C VAL A 33 9.33 15.80 21.64
N PRO A 34 9.90 17.03 21.63
CA PRO A 34 9.23 18.17 22.27
C PRO A 34 7.92 18.56 21.58
N GLY A 35 7.81 18.47 20.25
CA GLY A 35 6.56 18.76 19.54
C GLY A 35 5.44 17.78 19.90
N THR A 36 5.77 16.49 20.01
CA THR A 36 4.81 15.47 20.44
C THR A 36 4.29 15.73 21.86
N ILE A 37 5.17 16.17 22.78
CA ILE A 37 4.77 16.54 24.15
C ILE A 37 3.79 17.73 24.14
N ILE A 38 4.03 18.73 23.30
CA ILE A 38 3.14 19.89 23.18
C ILE A 38 1.75 19.47 22.69
N ILE A 39 1.67 18.58 21.69
CA ILE A 39 0.39 18.04 21.19
C ILE A 39 -0.35 17.31 22.31
N LEU A 40 0.36 16.50 23.09
CA LEU A 40 -0.22 15.79 24.24
C LEU A 40 -0.81 16.76 25.26
N LEU A 41 -0.12 17.88 25.57
CA LEU A 41 -0.63 18.91 26.48
C LEU A 41 -1.90 19.58 25.94
N ILE A 42 -1.97 19.84 24.63
CA ILE A 42 -3.17 20.39 23.99
C ILE A 42 -4.35 19.42 24.13
N VAL A 43 -4.12 18.12 23.97
CA VAL A 43 -5.16 17.09 24.15
C VAL A 43 -5.66 17.06 25.59
N PHE A 44 -4.76 17.12 26.58
CA PHE A 44 -5.15 17.20 27.99
C PHE A 44 -5.93 18.46 28.34
N TYR A 45 -5.54 19.59 27.75
CA TYR A 45 -6.30 20.84 27.88
C TYR A 45 -7.72 20.69 27.31
N LEU A 46 -7.85 20.10 26.12
CA LEU A 46 -9.15 19.82 25.50
C LEU A 46 -10.03 18.90 26.37
N PHE A 47 -9.42 17.94 27.05
CA PHE A 47 -10.10 17.05 27.99
C PHE A 47 -10.65 17.79 29.21
N SER A 48 -9.96 18.84 29.66
CA SER A 48 -10.39 19.68 30.79
C SER A 48 -11.59 20.57 30.44
N VAL A 49 -11.73 20.95 29.18
CA VAL A 49 -12.90 21.71 28.69
C VAL A 49 -14.12 20.82 28.55
N SER A 50 -13.98 19.67 27.90
CA SER A 50 -15.06 18.70 27.71
C SER A 50 -14.51 17.32 27.38
N PRO A 51 -14.99 16.23 28.03
CA PRO A 51 -14.51 14.88 27.76
C PRO A 51 -14.65 14.47 26.29
N ILE A 52 -15.74 14.89 25.63
CA ILE A 52 -16.01 14.62 24.22
C ILE A 52 -14.98 15.29 23.32
N LEU A 53 -14.69 16.59 23.55
CA LEU A 53 -13.64 17.30 22.81
C LEU A 53 -12.27 16.66 23.02
N GLY A 54 -11.98 16.19 24.23
CA GLY A 54 -10.76 15.45 24.54
C GLY A 54 -10.56 14.20 23.67
N VAL A 55 -11.61 13.39 23.49
CA VAL A 55 -11.55 12.19 22.61
C VAL A 55 -11.29 12.58 21.17
N PHE A 56 -12.00 13.58 20.65
CA PHE A 56 -11.75 14.10 19.29
C PHE A 56 -10.34 14.66 19.13
N GLY A 57 -9.86 15.42 20.12
CA GLY A 57 -8.49 15.94 20.17
C GLY A 57 -7.44 14.82 20.20
N MET A 58 -7.70 13.73 20.90
CA MET A 58 -6.80 12.56 20.91
C MET A 58 -6.71 11.91 19.53
N ILE A 59 -7.83 11.75 18.84
CA ILE A 59 -7.87 11.21 17.47
C ILE A 59 -7.11 12.14 16.51
N ALA A 60 -7.38 13.45 16.56
CA ALA A 60 -6.66 14.42 15.73
C ALA A 60 -5.16 14.48 16.03
N GLY A 61 -4.77 14.44 17.31
CA GLY A 61 -3.37 14.41 17.71
C GLY A 61 -2.66 13.16 17.21
N TYR A 62 -3.31 12.01 17.30
CA TYR A 62 -2.80 10.76 16.74
C TYR A 62 -2.64 10.83 15.23
N GLU A 63 -3.64 11.35 14.51
CA GLU A 63 -3.61 11.52 13.06
C GLU A 63 -2.45 12.43 12.63
N VAL A 64 -2.22 13.54 13.34
CA VAL A 64 -1.10 14.45 13.10
C VAL A 64 0.23 13.73 13.29
N ILE A 65 0.42 12.99 14.39
CA ILE A 65 1.66 12.25 14.69
C ILE A 65 1.90 11.13 13.67
N MET A 66 0.84 10.43 13.24
CA MET A 66 0.95 9.36 12.24
C MET A 66 1.33 9.93 10.87
N ASN A 67 0.72 11.04 10.46
CA ASN A 67 1.02 11.69 9.18
C ASN A 67 2.40 12.35 9.16
N THR A 68 2.91 12.83 10.30
CA THR A 68 4.29 13.32 10.36
C THR A 68 5.29 12.17 10.35
N ASN A 69 5.04 11.11 11.11
CA ASN A 69 5.94 9.97 11.16
C ASN A 69 6.01 9.26 9.82
N THR A 70 4.91 8.96 9.15
CA THR A 70 4.92 8.28 7.83
C THR A 70 5.73 9.02 6.76
N LYS A 71 5.80 10.35 6.81
CA LYS A 71 6.59 11.16 5.85
C LYS A 71 8.02 11.45 6.31
N SER A 72 8.25 11.62 7.63
CA SER A 72 9.59 11.78 8.21
C SER A 72 10.37 10.45 8.21
N SER A 73 9.59 9.38 8.23
CA SER A 73 10.00 8.02 8.01
C SER A 73 10.47 7.83 6.57
N LYS A 74 11.76 8.08 6.38
CA LYS A 74 12.62 7.14 5.64
C LYS A 74 12.65 5.75 6.30
N ILE A 75 11.59 5.32 6.98
CA ILE A 75 11.32 3.98 7.54
C ILE A 75 10.40 3.31 6.52
N ASN A 76 10.95 2.97 5.36
CA ASN A 76 11.57 1.67 5.23
C ASN A 76 13.06 1.71 4.82
N PRO A 77 14.06 1.80 5.73
CA PRO A 77 15.38 1.30 5.36
C PRO A 77 15.32 -0.23 5.17
N ILE A 78 14.28 -0.90 5.70
CA ILE A 78 14.04 -2.33 5.50
C ILE A 78 13.63 -2.64 4.04
N LEU A 79 13.05 -1.69 3.30
CA LEU A 79 12.81 -1.88 1.86
C LEU A 79 14.01 -1.50 1.00
N ASP A 80 14.89 -0.61 1.47
CA ASP A 80 16.16 -0.34 0.76
C ASP A 80 17.16 -1.51 0.91
N GLU A 81 17.06 -2.31 1.98
CA GLU A 81 17.81 -3.57 2.15
C GLU A 81 17.12 -4.81 1.58
N LEU A 82 15.82 -4.74 1.25
CA LEU A 82 15.23 -5.75 0.40
C LEU A 82 15.87 -5.56 -0.97
N PRO A 83 16.64 -6.54 -1.49
CA PRO A 83 17.16 -6.44 -2.85
C PRO A 83 15.94 -6.17 -3.72
N SER A 84 15.99 -5.03 -4.42
CA SER A 84 15.02 -4.68 -5.43
C SER A 84 14.70 -5.95 -6.22
N GLN A 85 13.47 -6.11 -6.68
CA GLN A 85 13.08 -7.21 -7.58
C GLN A 85 13.77 -7.11 -8.95
N THR A 86 15.02 -6.66 -9.00
CA THR A 86 15.98 -6.97 -10.04
C THR A 86 15.98 -8.48 -10.22
N PRO A 87 15.80 -8.99 -11.45
CA PRO A 87 15.84 -10.42 -11.69
C PRO A 87 17.14 -10.96 -11.13
N PHE A 88 17.07 -12.00 -10.29
CA PHE A 88 18.19 -12.70 -9.64
C PHE A 88 19.14 -13.41 -10.65
N THR A 89 19.31 -12.87 -11.86
CA THR A 89 19.81 -13.62 -13.01
C THR A 89 20.86 -12.92 -13.90
N PRO A 90 21.61 -11.88 -13.48
CA PRO A 90 22.82 -11.52 -14.23
C PRO A 90 24.01 -12.43 -13.87
N THR A 91 24.06 -12.96 -12.64
CA THR A 91 25.20 -13.77 -12.15
C THR A 91 24.85 -15.24 -11.89
N ASN A 92 23.55 -15.58 -11.83
CA ASN A 92 23.07 -16.96 -11.76
C ASN A 92 22.78 -17.53 -13.17
N GLN A 93 23.73 -17.34 -14.07
CA GLN A 93 23.71 -17.99 -15.38
C GLN A 93 24.49 -19.29 -15.23
N PHE A 94 23.78 -20.40 -14.92
CA PHE A 94 24.38 -21.71 -15.07
C PHE A 94 24.78 -21.88 -16.53
N GLN A 95 26.04 -22.24 -16.78
CA GLN A 95 26.51 -22.47 -18.14
C GLN A 95 25.72 -23.63 -18.76
N VAL A 96 25.32 -23.49 -20.02
CA VAL A 96 24.66 -24.56 -20.78
C VAL A 96 25.50 -25.83 -20.66
N THR A 97 24.90 -26.92 -20.19
CA THR A 97 25.67 -28.14 -19.96
C THR A 97 26.00 -28.84 -21.29
N LEU A 98 27.00 -29.72 -21.26
CA LEU A 98 27.38 -30.50 -22.44
C LEU A 98 26.22 -31.39 -22.89
N GLU A 99 25.44 -31.91 -21.95
CA GLU A 99 24.26 -32.72 -22.21
C GLU A 99 23.17 -31.90 -22.91
N GLU A 100 22.90 -30.67 -22.45
CA GLU A 100 21.94 -29.77 -23.09
C GLU A 100 22.38 -29.37 -24.51
N THR A 101 23.69 -29.14 -24.69
CA THR A 101 24.27 -28.86 -26.01
C THR A 101 24.10 -30.04 -26.96
N VAL A 102 24.34 -31.27 -26.50
CA VAL A 102 24.19 -32.47 -27.32
C VAL A 102 22.73 -32.72 -27.66
N VAL A 103 21.80 -32.54 -26.71
CA VAL A 103 20.35 -32.70 -26.95
C VAL A 103 19.83 -31.66 -27.95
N ASN A 104 20.24 -30.39 -27.83
CA ASN A 104 19.88 -29.36 -28.80
C ASN A 104 20.41 -29.64 -30.21
N ASN A 105 21.53 -30.36 -30.34
CA ASN A 105 22.08 -30.75 -31.63
C ASN A 105 21.48 -32.04 -32.20
N ILE A 106 20.80 -32.85 -31.38
CA ILE A 106 20.18 -34.12 -31.80
C ILE A 106 18.77 -33.89 -32.35
N VAL A 107 18.04 -32.90 -31.81
CA VAL A 107 16.66 -32.65 -32.20
C VAL A 107 16.59 -31.35 -32.97
N PRO A 108 16.22 -31.35 -34.27
CA PRO A 108 15.83 -30.12 -34.91
C PRO A 108 14.56 -29.62 -34.21
N LEU A 109 14.71 -28.66 -33.31
CA LEU A 109 13.59 -27.82 -32.92
C LEU A 109 13.20 -27.09 -34.18
N VAL A 110 12.20 -27.64 -34.87
CA VAL A 110 11.51 -26.96 -35.93
C VAL A 110 10.93 -25.72 -35.24
N GLN A 111 11.62 -24.58 -35.37
CA GLN A 111 10.99 -23.29 -35.14
C GLN A 111 9.96 -23.20 -36.26
N SER A 112 8.81 -23.81 -36.03
CA SER A 112 7.66 -23.66 -36.89
C SER A 112 7.41 -22.16 -36.91
N VAL A 113 7.77 -21.53 -38.03
CA VAL A 113 7.15 -20.27 -38.44
C VAL A 113 5.68 -20.38 -38.07
N THR A 114 5.22 -19.44 -37.26
CA THR A 114 3.84 -19.38 -36.74
C THR A 114 2.89 -19.93 -37.79
N PRO A 115 2.21 -21.07 -37.56
CA PRO A 115 1.29 -21.61 -38.54
C PRO A 115 0.24 -20.53 -38.75
N THR A 116 0.21 -19.91 -39.93
CA THR A 116 -0.66 -18.74 -40.20
C THR A 116 -2.15 -19.11 -40.15
N HIS A 117 -2.48 -20.37 -39.92
CA HIS A 117 -3.83 -20.83 -39.59
C HIS A 117 -3.81 -21.92 -38.51
N LEU A 118 -3.74 -21.52 -37.24
CA LEU A 118 -4.14 -22.39 -36.13
C LEU A 118 -5.67 -22.44 -36.07
N ASN A 119 -6.28 -23.39 -36.79
CA ASN A 119 -7.70 -23.70 -36.62
C ASN A 119 -7.86 -24.67 -35.46
N PHE A 120 -7.89 -24.13 -34.23
CA PHE A 120 -8.26 -24.89 -33.05
C PHE A 120 -9.79 -25.04 -33.03
N LYS A 121 -10.28 -26.25 -33.34
CA LYS A 121 -11.69 -26.59 -33.16
C LYS A 121 -11.89 -27.06 -31.73
N TYR A 122 -12.50 -26.23 -30.90
CA TYR A 122 -12.99 -26.66 -29.60
C TYR A 122 -14.06 -27.74 -29.84
N THR A 123 -13.81 -28.95 -29.33
CA THR A 123 -14.84 -29.96 -29.24
C THR A 123 -15.40 -29.82 -27.83
N GLU A 124 -16.58 -29.22 -27.70
CA GLU A 124 -17.29 -29.20 -26.43
C GLU A 124 -17.62 -30.64 -26.05
N ASP A 125 -17.10 -31.08 -24.92
CA ASP A 125 -17.43 -32.40 -24.38
C ASP A 125 -18.82 -32.35 -23.74
N ASN A 126 -19.56 -33.47 -23.80
CA ASN A 126 -20.96 -33.54 -23.36
C ASN A 126 -21.12 -33.14 -21.88
N THR A 127 -21.56 -31.92 -21.60
CA THR A 127 -21.70 -31.36 -20.25
C THR A 127 -22.98 -31.77 -19.53
N TYR A 128 -23.52 -32.98 -19.80
CA TYR A 128 -24.65 -33.64 -19.11
C TYR A 128 -25.71 -32.69 -18.49
N SER A 129 -26.10 -31.62 -19.20
CA SER A 129 -27.06 -30.61 -18.71
C SER A 129 -26.75 -30.00 -17.33
N ALA A 130 -25.47 -29.79 -16.98
CA ALA A 130 -25.08 -29.10 -15.73
C ALA A 130 -25.35 -27.58 -15.75
N ALA A 131 -25.64 -27.01 -16.92
CA ALA A 131 -25.96 -25.59 -17.08
C ALA A 131 -27.44 -25.39 -17.41
N ASN A 132 -28.33 -25.83 -16.52
CA ASN A 132 -29.72 -25.37 -16.52
C ASN A 132 -30.03 -24.68 -15.19
N ALA A 133 -29.43 -23.49 -14.99
CA ALA A 133 -29.99 -22.50 -14.09
C ALA A 133 -30.82 -21.54 -14.95
N VAL A 134 -32.10 -21.90 -15.09
CA VAL A 134 -33.17 -21.08 -15.63
C VAL A 134 -33.13 -19.72 -14.92
N ASN A 135 -32.82 -18.65 -15.65
CA ASN A 135 -33.16 -17.29 -15.24
C ASN A 135 -34.70 -17.18 -15.32
N VAL A 136 -35.34 -17.06 -14.15
CA VAL A 136 -36.67 -16.44 -14.00
C VAL A 136 -36.45 -14.97 -13.71
#